data_AF-A0A7C3L282-F1
#
_entry.id   AF-A0A7C3L282-F1
#
_cell.length_a   1.000
_cell.length_b   1.000
_cell.length_c   1.000
_cell.angle_alpha   90.00
_cell.angle_beta   90.00
_cell.angle_gamma   90.00
#
_symmetry.space_group_name_H-M   'P 1'
#
loop_
_entity.id
_entity.type
_entity.pdbx_description
1 polymer ?
#
loop_
_entity_poly.entity_id
_entity_poly.type
_entity_poly.pdbx_seq_one_letter_code
_entity_poly.pdbx_strand_id
1 'polypeptide(L)'
;MASLDTTKKAFSLFEEFKNFALKGSVIDLAVGVIIGAAFGKIIDSLVKHILMPLVSLLLPGEQGYLGWKLVVGSKEVPYGLFIGEAVNFLIVALALFLFIVKFLGWVMRARKEETVSPPPLTKDQQLLIEIRDLLKGQ
;
A
#
# COMPACT_ATOMS: atom_id res chain seq x y z
N MET A 1 -50.24 -12.64 -5.33
CA MET A 1 -49.03 -13.22 -4.69
C MET A 1 -47.88 -13.10 -5.67
N ALA A 2 -47.02 -12.09 -5.50
CA ALA A 2 -45.83 -11.89 -6.32
C ALA A 2 -44.68 -12.74 -5.75
N SER A 3 -44.46 -13.93 -6.31
CA SER A 3 -43.26 -14.72 -6.02
C SER A 3 -42.09 -14.07 -6.74
N LEU A 4 -41.29 -13.34 -5.97
CA LEU A 4 -40.14 -12.56 -6.41
C LEU A 4 -39.12 -13.46 -7.10
N ASP A 5 -38.86 -13.18 -8.37
CA ASP A 5 -37.80 -13.74 -9.23
C ASP A 5 -36.40 -13.27 -8.76
N THR A 6 -36.08 -13.61 -7.51
CA THR A 6 -34.89 -13.15 -6.78
C THR A 6 -33.64 -13.89 -7.25
N THR A 7 -33.80 -15.14 -7.66
CA THR A 7 -32.72 -16.03 -8.13
C THR A 7 -32.12 -15.55 -9.46
N LYS A 8 -32.94 -15.00 -10.38
CA LYS A 8 -32.48 -14.54 -11.69
C LYS A 8 -31.71 -13.22 -11.63
N LYS A 9 -32.14 -12.30 -10.75
CA LYS A 9 -31.39 -11.07 -10.43
C LYS A 9 -30.08 -11.35 -9.69
N ALA A 10 -30.08 -12.29 -8.74
CA ALA A 10 -28.86 -12.67 -8.03
C ALA A 10 -27.79 -13.26 -8.97
N PHE A 11 -28.22 -14.06 -9.95
CA PHE A 11 -27.32 -14.59 -10.98
C PHE A 11 -26.76 -13.48 -11.89
N SER A 12 -27.56 -12.46 -12.24
CA SER A 12 -27.07 -11.31 -13.02
C SER A 12 -26.07 -10.45 -12.23
N LEU A 13 -26.31 -10.19 -10.94
CA LEU A 13 -25.37 -9.45 -10.09
C LEU A 13 -24.03 -10.19 -9.92
N PHE A 14 -24.06 -11.52 -9.80
CA PHE A 14 -22.84 -12.33 -9.71
C PHE A 14 -22.05 -12.29 -11.02
N GLU A 15 -22.71 -12.39 -12.17
CA GLU A 15 -22.08 -12.29 -13.49
C GLU A 15 -21.53 -10.87 -13.75
N GLU A 16 -22.25 -9.82 -13.37
CA GLU A 16 -21.80 -8.44 -13.43
C GLU A 16 -20.59 -8.19 -12.52
N PHE A 17 -20.61 -8.72 -11.30
CA PHE A 17 -19.47 -8.65 -10.37
C PHE A 17 -18.26 -9.42 -10.89
N LYS A 18 -18.44 -10.63 -11.42
CA LYS A 18 -17.36 -11.41 -12.04
C LYS A 18 -16.74 -10.64 -13.20
N ASN A 19 -17.55 -10.08 -14.09
CA ASN A 19 -17.07 -9.28 -15.23
C ASN A 19 -16.38 -7.98 -14.77
N PHE A 20 -16.80 -7.38 -13.67
CA PHE A 20 -16.12 -6.24 -13.06
C PHE A 20 -14.79 -6.63 -12.41
N ALA A 21 -14.78 -7.69 -11.61
CA ALA A 21 -13.60 -8.18 -10.89
C ALA A 21 -12.52 -8.73 -11.84
N LEU A 22 -12.91 -9.30 -12.98
CA LEU A 22 -11.97 -9.78 -14.00
C LEU A 22 -11.35 -8.66 -14.85
N LYS A 23 -11.76 -7.40 -14.67
CA LYS A 23 -11.01 -6.27 -15.26
C LYS A 23 -9.64 -6.23 -14.59
N GLY A 24 -8.57 -6.50 -15.34
CA GLY A 24 -7.20 -6.64 -14.82
C GLY A 24 -6.76 -5.50 -13.90
N SER A 25 -7.18 -4.26 -14.21
CA SER A 25 -6.92 -3.08 -13.37
C SER A 25 -7.42 -3.19 -11.91
N VAL A 26 -8.51 -3.93 -11.66
CA VAL A 26 -9.08 -4.13 -10.31
C VAL A 26 -8.33 -5.24 -9.56
N ILE A 27 -7.92 -6.30 -10.26
CA ILE A 27 -7.17 -7.41 -9.67
C ILE A 27 -5.80 -6.91 -9.18
N ASP A 28 -5.07 -6.18 -10.01
CA ASP A 28 -3.75 -5.66 -9.66
C ASP A 28 -3.83 -4.69 -8.47
N LEU A 29 -4.87 -3.85 -8.44
CA LEU A 29 -5.15 -2.97 -7.32
C LEU A 29 -5.45 -3.76 -6.04
N ALA A 30 -6.30 -4.78 -6.12
CA ALA A 30 -6.66 -5.61 -4.97
C ALA A 30 -5.44 -6.35 -4.39
N VAL A 31 -4.61 -6.93 -5.26
CA VAL A 31 -3.35 -7.58 -4.87
C VAL A 31 -2.40 -6.58 -4.20
N GLY A 32 -2.24 -5.38 -4.77
CA GLY A 32 -1.43 -4.32 -4.19
C GLY A 32 -1.88 -3.90 -2.78
N VAL A 33 -3.19 -3.76 -2.55
CA VAL A 33 -3.75 -3.41 -1.25
C VAL A 33 -3.54 -4.52 -0.22
N ILE A 34 -3.78 -5.78 -0.59
CA ILE A 34 -3.60 -6.94 0.31
C ILE A 34 -2.14 -7.10 0.70
N ILE A 35 -1.22 -7.02 -0.27
CA ILE A 35 0.22 -7.11 0.00
C ILE A 35 0.68 -5.93 0.86
N GLY A 36 0.24 -4.72 0.55
CA GLY A 36 0.56 -3.52 1.33
C GLY A 36 0.09 -3.64 2.78
N ALA A 37 -1.13 -4.13 3.01
CA ALA A 37 -1.65 -4.36 4.35
C ALA A 37 -0.87 -5.45 5.12
N ALA A 38 -0.53 -6.56 4.46
CA ALA A 38 0.25 -7.63 5.08
C ALA A 38 1.68 -7.17 5.41
N PHE A 39 2.34 -6.47 4.50
CA PHE A 39 3.68 -5.92 4.72
C PHE A 39 3.70 -4.85 5.82
N GLY A 40 2.68 -4.00 5.88
CA GLY A 40 2.49 -3.03 6.96
C GLY A 40 2.47 -3.70 8.33
N LYS A 41 1.80 -4.86 8.49
CA LYS A 41 1.82 -5.63 9.74
C LYS A 41 3.20 -6.17 10.11
N ILE A 42 4.02 -6.55 9.13
CA ILE A 42 5.38 -7.02 9.38
C ILE A 42 6.24 -5.87 9.94
N ILE A 43 6.13 -4.68 9.33
CA ILE A 43 6.85 -3.50 9.84
C ILE A 43 6.33 -3.12 11.23
N ASP A 44 5.00 -3.06 11.42
CA ASP A 44 4.39 -2.75 12.71
C ASP A 44 4.87 -3.70 13.82
N SER A 45 4.94 -5.00 13.53
CA SER A 45 5.49 -6.02 14.44
C SER A 45 6.96 -5.76 14.77
N LEU A 46 7.79 -5.46 13.78
CA LEU A 46 9.20 -5.13 13.98
C LEU A 46 9.35 -3.91 14.90
N VAL A 47 8.54 -2.87 14.68
CA VAL A 47 8.61 -1.66 15.49
C VAL A 47 8.13 -1.93 16.90
N LYS A 48 6.95 -2.52 17.07
CA LYS A 48 6.33 -2.77 18.38
C LYS A 48 7.09 -3.77 19.24
N HIS A 49 7.65 -4.81 18.65
CA HIS A 49 8.27 -5.91 19.39
C HIS A 49 9.79 -5.85 19.46
N ILE A 50 10.45 -5.05 18.62
CA ILE A 50 11.93 -4.94 18.63
C ILE A 50 12.36 -3.51 18.93
N LEU A 51 11.87 -2.51 18.20
CA LEU A 51 12.32 -1.12 18.39
C LEU A 51 11.73 -0.48 19.64
N MET A 52 10.42 -0.57 19.87
CA MET A 52 9.77 0.05 21.03
C MET A 52 10.32 -0.48 22.37
N PRO A 53 10.61 -1.77 22.56
CA PRO A 53 11.31 -2.26 23.74
C PRO A 53 12.70 -1.64 23.92
N LEU A 54 13.48 -1.51 22.83
CA LEU A 54 14.78 -0.82 22.85
C LEU A 54 14.65 0.66 23.24
N VAL A 55 13.67 1.36 22.67
CA VAL A 55 13.37 2.76 23.01
C VAL A 55 12.91 2.88 24.46
N SER A 56 12.11 1.93 24.94
CA SER A 56 11.61 1.89 26.32
C SER A 56 12.72 1.65 27.34
N LEU A 57 13.80 0.95 26.95
CA LEU A 57 14.98 0.77 27.78
C LEU A 57 15.77 2.08 27.97
N LEU A 58 15.74 2.97 26.96
CA LEU A 58 16.42 4.26 26.99
C LEU A 58 15.61 5.35 27.68
N LEU A 59 14.28 5.18 27.80
CA LEU A 59 13.39 6.13 28.46
C LEU A 59 13.16 5.74 29.93
N PRO A 60 13.28 6.66 30.89
CA PRO A 60 13.11 6.35 32.31
C PRO A 60 11.65 5.99 32.66
N GLY A 61 11.45 4.87 33.37
CA GLY A 61 10.18 4.44 33.97
C GLY A 61 10.07 2.93 34.20
N GLU A 62 9.43 2.47 35.28
CA GLU A 62 9.27 1.03 35.63
C GLU A 62 8.55 0.21 34.54
N GLN A 63 7.69 0.84 33.74
CA GLN A 63 7.04 0.25 32.56
C GLN A 63 7.37 1.03 31.25
N GLY A 64 8.43 1.85 31.26
CA GLY A 64 8.76 2.76 30.16
C GLY A 64 7.62 3.76 29.85
N TYR A 65 7.43 4.05 28.57
CA TYR A 65 6.39 4.97 28.07
C TYR A 65 4.95 4.48 28.34
N LEU A 66 4.73 3.20 28.63
CA LEU A 66 3.40 2.64 28.92
C LEU A 66 2.84 3.14 30.26
N GLY A 67 3.72 3.49 31.20
CA GLY A 67 3.33 4.04 32.51
C GLY A 67 2.96 5.51 32.46
N TRP A 68 3.17 6.21 31.34
CA TRP A 68 2.91 7.63 31.23
C TRP A 68 1.41 7.89 31.06
N LYS A 69 0.80 8.28 32.17
CA LYS A 69 -0.63 8.55 32.28
C LYS A 69 -0.84 9.89 32.97
N LEU A 70 -1.82 10.64 32.47
CA LEU A 70 -2.27 11.88 33.08
C LEU A 70 -3.56 11.58 33.83
N VAL A 71 -3.57 11.78 35.14
CA VAL A 71 -4.75 11.54 35.99
C VAL A 71 -5.47 12.86 36.18
N VAL A 72 -6.69 12.97 35.65
CA VAL A 72 -7.58 14.12 35.87
C VAL A 72 -8.77 13.65 36.68
N GLY A 73 -8.78 13.96 37.98
CA GLY A 73 -9.79 13.44 38.91
C GLY A 73 -9.70 11.92 39.03
N SER A 74 -10.75 11.23 38.59
CA SER A 74 -10.85 9.75 38.59
C SER A 74 -10.61 9.10 37.22
N LYS A 75 -10.18 9.86 36.21
CA LYS A 75 -9.93 9.34 34.85
C LYS A 75 -8.43 9.32 34.54
N GLU A 76 -7.95 8.18 34.06
CA GLU A 76 -6.59 8.00 33.55
C GLU A 76 -6.56 8.22 32.04
N VAL A 77 -5.68 9.11 31.57
CA VAL A 77 -5.41 9.34 30.14
C VAL A 77 -4.00 8.85 29.82
N PRO A 78 -3.85 7.66 29.22
CA PRO A 78 -2.54 7.06 28.92
C PRO A 78 -1.91 7.67 27.67
N TYR A 79 -1.46 8.93 27.75
CA TYR A 79 -0.85 9.64 26.63
C TYR A 79 0.45 9.01 26.13
N GLY A 80 1.13 8.23 26.98
CA GLY A 80 2.31 7.46 26.58
C GLY A 80 2.02 6.49 25.44
N LEU A 81 0.87 5.80 25.47
CA LEU A 81 0.44 4.91 24.38
C LEU A 81 0.31 5.66 23.05
N PHE A 82 -0.26 6.86 23.08
CA PHE A 82 -0.41 7.69 21.89
C PHE A 82 0.94 8.11 21.31
N ILE A 83 1.90 8.51 22.17
CA ILE A 83 3.26 8.84 21.72
C ILE A 83 3.93 7.61 21.10
N GLY A 84 3.74 6.43 21.67
CA GLY A 84 4.25 5.18 21.11
C GLY A 84 3.71 4.91 19.71
N GLU A 85 2.41 5.08 19.49
CA GLU A 85 1.79 4.92 18.16
C GLU A 85 2.26 6.00 17.17
N ALA A 86 2.49 7.24 17.62
CA ALA A 86 3.03 8.31 16.78
C ALA A 86 4.47 8.01 16.32
N VAL A 87 5.31 7.50 17.22
CA VAL A 87 6.68 7.05 16.89
C VAL A 87 6.63 5.86 15.94
N ASN A 88 5.74 4.90 16.19
CA ASN A 88 5.53 3.74 15.31
C ASN A 88 5.19 4.18 13.88
N PHE A 89 4.20 5.06 13.72
CA PHE A 89 3.85 5.64 12.43
C PHE A 89 5.03 6.30 11.73
N LEU A 90 5.84 7.08 12.46
CA LEU A 90 6.99 7.77 11.90
C LEU A 90 8.06 6.78 11.40
N ILE A 91 8.29 5.69 12.13
CA ILE A 91 9.24 4.64 11.72
C ILE A 91 8.72 3.88 10.51
N VAL A 92 7.44 3.51 10.47
CA VAL A 92 6.82 2.85 9.31
C VAL A 92 6.94 3.75 8.07
N ALA A 93 6.61 5.04 8.20
CA ALA A 93 6.72 6.01 7.12
C ALA A 93 8.17 6.16 6.64
N LEU A 94 9.14 6.23 7.56
CA LEU A 94 10.56 6.29 7.22
C LEU A 94 11.04 5.00 6.53
N ALA A 95 10.62 3.82 7.00
CA ALA A 95 10.97 2.54 6.41
C ALA A 95 10.42 2.41 4.98
N LEU A 96 9.16 2.81 4.77
CA LEU A 96 8.55 2.86 3.44
C LEU A 96 9.24 3.88 2.53
N PHE A 97 9.58 5.06 3.05
CA PHE A 97 10.33 6.06 2.30
C PHE A 97 11.70 5.54 1.87
N LEU A 98 12.47 4.97 2.79
CA LEU A 98 13.78 4.38 2.48
C LEU A 98 13.66 3.20 1.52
N PHE A 99 12.64 2.35 1.68
CA PHE A 99 12.36 1.27 0.75
C PHE A 99 12.08 1.82 -0.65
N ILE A 100 11.17 2.79 -0.80
CA ILE A 100 10.87 3.42 -2.09
C ILE A 100 12.11 4.09 -2.67
N VAL A 101 12.83 4.92 -1.91
CA VAL A 101 14.00 5.65 -2.43
C VAL A 101 15.14 4.72 -2.81
N LYS A 102 15.45 3.70 -1.99
CA LYS A 102 16.52 2.73 -2.32
C LYS A 102 16.09 1.74 -3.39
N PHE A 103 14.91 1.13 -3.29
CA PHE A 103 14.41 0.15 -4.25
C PHE A 103 14.14 0.81 -5.60
N LEU A 104 13.36 1.89 -5.64
CA LEU A 104 13.04 2.58 -6.88
C LEU A 104 14.29 3.27 -7.45
N GLY A 105 15.16 3.82 -6.60
CA GLY A 105 16.46 4.35 -7.03
C GLY A 105 17.39 3.29 -7.62
N TRP A 106 17.40 2.07 -7.06
CA TRP A 106 18.15 0.94 -7.60
C TRP A 106 17.53 0.40 -8.89
N VAL A 107 16.21 0.19 -8.94
CA VAL A 107 15.49 -0.27 -10.13
C VAL A 107 15.61 0.73 -11.28
N MET A 108 15.53 2.03 -11.02
CA MET A 108 15.74 3.05 -12.06
C MET A 108 17.18 3.05 -12.57
N ARG A 109 18.17 2.76 -11.72
CA ARG A 109 19.57 2.60 -12.14
C ARG A 109 19.78 1.32 -12.95
N ALA A 110 19.21 0.20 -12.52
CA ALA A 110 19.25 -1.07 -13.25
C ALA A 110 18.54 -0.97 -14.61
N ARG A 111 17.38 -0.30 -14.68
CA ARG A 111 16.71 0.00 -15.96
C ARG A 111 17.52 0.93 -16.85
N LYS A 112 18.28 1.87 -16.29
CA LYS A 112 19.16 2.76 -17.06
C LYS A 112 20.37 2.02 -17.66
N GLU A 113 20.76 0.88 -17.10
CA GLU A 113 21.82 0.01 -17.63
C GLU A 113 21.30 -0.99 -18.69
N GLU A 114 19.99 -1.32 -18.70
CA GLU A 114 19.39 -2.23 -19.70
C GLU A 114 18.69 -1.51 -20.88
N THR A 115 18.48 -0.19 -20.83
CA THR A 115 17.85 0.55 -21.94
C THR A 115 18.87 1.08 -22.95
N VAL A 116 19.29 0.22 -23.88
CA VAL A 116 19.48 0.62 -25.28
C VAL A 116 18.26 0.26 -26.14
N SER A 117 17.25 -0.41 -25.57
CA SER A 117 15.99 -0.68 -26.25
C SER A 117 14.85 0.05 -25.55
N PRO A 118 14.19 1.04 -26.21
CA PRO A 118 12.93 1.57 -25.74
C PRO A 118 11.93 0.43 -25.47
N PRO A 119 11.02 0.57 -24.49
CA PRO A 119 9.92 -0.37 -24.31
C PRO A 119 9.26 -0.65 -25.67
N PRO A 120 8.92 -1.91 -26.00
CA PRO A 120 8.20 -2.19 -27.23
C PRO A 120 6.96 -1.31 -27.28
N LEU A 121 6.87 -0.53 -28.34
CA LEU A 121 5.80 0.45 -28.54
C LEU A 121 4.45 -0.26 -28.37
N THR A 122 3.53 0.35 -27.62
CA THR A 122 2.16 -0.17 -27.52
C THR A 122 1.54 -0.22 -28.91
N LYS A 123 0.54 -1.08 -29.12
CA LYS A 123 -0.16 -1.17 -30.42
C LYS A 123 -0.65 0.20 -30.91
N ASP A 124 -1.13 1.03 -29.99
CA ASP A 124 -1.56 2.40 -30.30
C ASP A 124 -0.38 3.28 -30.72
N GLN A 125 0.78 3.17 -30.07
CA GLN A 125 1.99 3.89 -30.48
C GLN A 125 2.49 3.42 -31.85
N GLN A 126 2.40 2.13 -32.16
CA GLN A 126 2.72 1.58 -33.48
C GLN A 126 1.76 2.12 -34.55
N LEU A 127 0.44 2.06 -34.28
CA LEU A 127 -0.59 2.63 -35.14
C LEU A 127 -0.39 4.12 -35.37
N LEU A 128 -0.03 4.90 -34.35
CA LEU A 128 0.24 6.33 -34.47
C LEU A 128 1.49 6.62 -35.32
N ILE A 129 2.50 5.76 -35.26
CA ILE A 129 3.68 5.85 -36.14
C ILE A 129 3.29 5.55 -37.58
N GLU A 130 2.52 4.48 -37.80
CA GLU A 130 1.99 4.13 -39.12
C GLU A 130 1.14 5.26 -39.70
N ILE A 131 0.22 5.84 -38.91
CA ILE A 131 -0.61 6.99 -39.33
C ILE A 131 0.25 8.21 -39.64
N ARG A 132 1.25 8.54 -38.81
CA ARG A 132 2.18 9.65 -39.07
C ARG A 132 2.92 9.47 -40.39
N ASP A 133 3.38 8.25 -40.67
CA ASP A 133 4.15 7.95 -41.86
C ASP A 133 3.26 7.96 -43.12
N LEU A 134 2.01 7.50 -43.01
CA LEU A 134 1.00 7.64 -44.06
C LEU A 134 0.64 9.11 -44.35
N LEU A 135 0.55 9.96 -43.33
CA LEU A 135 0.27 11.40 -43.48
C LEU A 135 1.44 12.17 -44.09
N LYS A 136 2.69 11.78 -43.83
CA LYS A 136 3.87 12.38 -44.49
C LYS A 136 3.95 12.06 -45.98
N GLY A 137 3.28 10.99 -46.42
CA GLY A 137 3.22 10.58 -47.81
C GLY A 137 2.09 11.25 -48.62
N GLN A 138 1.26 12.08 -48.00
CA GLN A 138 0.23 12.93 -48.65
C GLN A 138 0.72 14.37 -48.76
#